data_AF-A0A939JFU8-F1
#
_entry.id   AF-A0A939JFU8-F1
#
_cell.length_a   1.000
_cell.length_b   1.000
_cell.length_c   1.000
_cell.angle_alpha   90.00
_cell.angle_beta   90.00
_cell.angle_gamma   90.00
#
_symmetry.space_group_name_H-M   'P 1'
#
loop_
_entity.id
_entity.type
_entity.pdbx_description
1 polymer ?
#
loop_
_entity_poly.entity_id
_entity_poly.type
_entity_poly.pdbx_seq_one_letter_code
_entity_poly.pdbx_strand_id
1 'polypeptide(L)' 'MARDFLYLMAMLDWHSCYVLSWELSNTLDVGFGLSALGCALRQQPAPFVFNYDQGS' A
#
# COMPACT_ATOMS: atom_id res chain seq x y z
N MET A 1 -26.88 8.49 -7.29
CA MET A 1 -26.16 7.21 -7.13
C MET A 1 -24.97 7.49 -6.24
N ALA A 2 -25.03 7.10 -4.96
CA ALA A 2 -23.85 7.15 -4.10
C ALA A 2 -22.83 6.20 -4.72
N ARG A 3 -21.73 6.76 -5.22
CA ARG A 3 -20.62 6.02 -5.78
C ARG A 3 -19.62 5.96 -4.64
N ASP A 4 -19.84 5.01 -3.73
CA ASP A 4 -18.91 4.77 -2.65
C ASP A 4 -17.70 4.04 -3.25
N PHE A 5 -16.56 4.71 -3.26
CA PHE A 5 -15.30 4.15 -3.73
C PHE A 5 -14.43 3.84 -2.53
N LEU A 6 -13.61 2.80 -2.66
CA LEU A 6 -12.59 2.45 -1.68
C LEU A 6 -11.22 2.82 -2.23
N TYR A 7 -10.34 3.27 -1.35
CA TYR A 7 -8.93 3.45 -1.62
C TYR A 7 -8.20 2.15 -1.31
N LEU A 8 -7.37 1.70 -2.24
CA LEU A 8 -6.46 0.57 -2.08
C LEU A 8 -5.03 1.10 -2.05
N MET A 9 -4.25 0.65 -1.08
CA MET A 9 -2.80 0.85 -1.06
C MET A 9 -2.13 -0.51 -1.00
N ALA A 10 -1.23 -0.76 -1.94
CA ALA A 10 -0.50 -2.02 -2.03
C ALA A 10 1.01 -1.74 -1.95
N MET A 11 1.72 -2.59 -1.20
CA MET A 11 3.17 -2.65 -1.19
C MET A 11 3.60 -3.69 -2.21
N LEU A 12 4.35 -3.25 -3.22
CA LEU A 12 4.75 -4.07 -4.36
C LEU A 12 6.26 -4.22 -4.38
N ASP A 13 6.74 -5.45 -4.58
CA ASP A 13 8.09 -5.66 -5.08
C ASP A 13 8.13 -5.29 -6.57
N TRP A 14 8.99 -4.33 -6.92
CA TRP A 14 9.07 -3.78 -8.26
C TRP A 14 9.61 -4.79 -9.29
N HIS A 15 10.58 -5.63 -8.89
CA HIS A 15 11.22 -6.56 -9.82
C HIS A 15 10.28 -7.69 -10.24
N SER A 16 9.55 -8.28 -9.28
CA SER A 16 8.66 -9.41 -9.54
C SER A 16 7.19 -9.03 -9.77
N CYS A 17 6.83 -7.76 -9.55
CA CYS A 17 5.45 -7.29 -9.46
C CYS A 17 4.61 -8.04 -8.41
N TYR A 18 5.26 -8.61 -7.39
CA TYR A 18 4.58 -9.34 -6.33
C TYR A 18 4.03 -8.39 -5.26
N VAL A 19 2.77 -8.59 -4.86
CA VAL A 19 2.12 -7.82 -3.79
C VAL A 19 2.53 -8.41 -2.43
N LEU A 20 3.28 -7.62 -1.65
CA LEU A 20 3.77 -8.01 -0.32
C LEU A 20 2.70 -7.85 0.76
N SER A 21 1.91 -6.79 0.65
CA SER A 21 0.81 -6.47 1.55
C SER A 21 -0.10 -5.43 0.90
N TRP A 22 -1.31 -5.29 1.42
CA TRP A 22 -2.26 -4.28 0.96
C TRP A 22 -3.27 -3.97 2.06
N GLU A 23 -3.90 -2.80 1.97
CA GLU A 23 -4.97 -2.35 2.86
C GLU A 23 -6.04 -1.58 2.08
N LEU A 24 -7.29 -1.64 2.56
CA LEU A 24 -8.43 -0.91 2.01
C LEU A 24 -8.94 0.13 3.01
N SER A 25 -9.34 1.31 2.52
CA SER A 25 -9.95 2.34 3.34
C SER A 25 -11.06 3.08 2.61
N ASN A 26 -12.07 3.53 3.36
CA ASN A 26 -13.09 4.46 2.86
C ASN A 26 -12.57 5.90 2.73
N THR A 27 -11.40 6.18 3.32
CA THR A 27 -10.76 7.49 3.29
C THR A 27 -9.32 7.36 2.83
N LEU A 28 -8.82 8.37 2.11
CA LEU A 28 -7.41 8.44 1.75
C LEU A 28 -6.59 9.00 2.93
N ASP A 29 -6.48 8.23 4.01
CA ASP A 29 -5.70 8.58 5.20
C ASP A 29 -4.29 7.95 5.17
N VAL A 30 -3.33 8.51 5.92
CA VAL A 30 -1.97 7.95 5.95
C VAL A 30 -1.90 6.64 6.75
N GLY A 31 -2.85 6.39 7.65
CA GLY A 31 -2.84 5.29 8.59
C GLY A 31 -2.95 3.91 7.93
N PHE A 32 -3.82 3.76 6.93
CA PHE A 32 -3.94 2.49 6.22
C PHE A 32 -2.68 2.17 5.39
N GLY A 33 -2.06 3.18 4.79
CA GLY A 33 -0.77 3.03 4.09
C GLY A 33 0.36 2.58 5.02
N LEU A 34 0.45 3.16 6.22
CA LEU A 34 1.42 2.74 7.25
C LEU A 34 1.17 1.30 7.73
N SER A 35 -0.10 0.88 7.81
CA SER A 35 -0.46 -0.49 8.20
C SER A 35 -0.01 -1.50 7.14
N ALA A 36 -0.28 -1.22 5.86
CA ALA A 36 0.21 -2.03 4.74
C ALA A 36 1.75 -2.11 4.75
N LEU A 37 2.43 -0.97 4.85
CA LEU A 37 3.89 -0.91 4.89
C LEU A 37 4.47 -1.72 6.05
N GLY A 38 3.91 -1.56 7.26
CA GLY A 38 4.32 -2.33 8.43
C GLY A 38 4.12 -3.83 8.25
N CYS A 39 3.08 -4.26 7.54
CA CYS A 39 2.85 -5.66 7.20
C CYS A 39 3.90 -6.21 6.21
N ALA A 40 4.29 -5.42 5.20
CA ALA A 40 5.35 -5.81 4.27
C ALA A 40 6.71 -5.93 4.98
N LEU A 41 7.07 -4.95 5.81
CA LEU A 41 8.35 -4.93 6.54
C LEU A 41 8.49 -6.03 7.61
N ARG A 42 7.38 -6.63 8.05
CA ARG A 42 7.42 -7.84 8.90
C ARG A 42 7.78 -9.10 8.11
N GLN A 43 7.50 -9.11 6.80
CA GLN A 43 7.73 -10.27 5.94
C GLN A 43 9.06 -10.19 5.20
N GLN A 44 9.52 -8.97 4.88
CA GLN A 44 10.76 -8.73 4.16
C GLN A 44 11.57 -7.57 4.77
N PRO A 45 12.90 -7.58 4.65
CA PRO A 45 13.73 -6.44 5.04
C PRO A 45 13.34 -5.16 4.30
N ALA A 46 13.60 -4.01 4.93
CA ALA A 46 13.39 -2.73 4.27
C ALA A 46 14.24 -2.62 2.99
N PRO A 47 13.67 -2.16 1.87
CA PRO A 47 14.40 -2.00 0.63
C PRO A 47 15.35 -0.79 0.71
N PHE A 48 16.36 -0.78 -0.16
CA PHE A 48 17.25 0.39 -0.28
C PHE A 48 16.54 1.60 -0.92
N VAL A 49 15.61 1.34 -1.85
CA VAL A 49 14.75 2.35 -2.47
C VAL A 49 13.30 1.99 -2.22
N PHE A 50 12.52 2.94 -1.72
CA PHE A 50 11.08 2.82 -1.53
C PHE A 50 10.37 3.93 -2.29
N ASN A 51 9.54 3.54 -3.26
CA ASN A 51 8.71 4.49 -4.01
C ASN A 51 7.32 4.55 -3.40
N TYR A 52 6.80 5.77 -3.28
CA TYR A 52 5.42 6.03 -2.86
C TYR A 52 4.75 6.88 -3.93
N ASP A 53 3.60 6.41 -4.40
CA ASP A 53 2.78 7.13 -5.37
C ASP A 53 1.31 7.08 -4.95
N GLN A 54 0.71 8.26 -4.88
CA GLN A 54 -0.72 8.45 -4.70
C GLN A 54 -1.23 8.93 -6.06
N GLY A 55 -1.68 8.00 -6.89
CA GLY A 55 -2.16 8.30 -8.24
C GLY A 55 -3.14 9.49 -8.29
N SER A 56 -3.14 10.22 -9.40
CA SER A 56 -3.95 11.42 -9.62
C SER A 56 -5.43 11.12 -9.89
#